data_AF-A0AAX2EIK8-F1
#
_entry.id   AF-A0AAX2EIK8-F1
#
_cell.length_a   1.000
_cell.length_b   1.000
_cell.length_c   1.000
_cell.angle_alpha   90.00
_cell.angle_beta   90.00
_cell.angle_gamma   90.00
#
_symmetry.space_group_name_H-M   'P 1'
#
loop_
_entity.id
_entity.type
_entity.pdbx_description
1 polymer ?
#
loop_
_entity_poly.entity_id
_entity_poly.type
_entity_poly.pdbx_seq_one_letter_code
_entity_poly.pdbx_strand_id
1 'polypeptide(L)'
;MSVEEQIEDVIRVYEEQFSLILEDLLSRPKTTPILVEEAALLPHMVAPLLTDLHHAIWMVPTPEFQIEHYKKREWIHRILDQYDDPGLAFSNWMERDSGFGKRVAKQAELINLNTMRVDGIFTFNQNYELVRRTFHESKYISTLANKFTF
;
A
#
# COMPACT_ATOMS: atom_id res chain seq x y z
N MET A 1 -6.75 8.25 -23.10
CA MET A 1 -5.91 8.52 -21.93
C MET A 1 -4.82 7.46 -21.88
N SER A 2 -3.57 7.88 -21.94
CA SER A 2 -2.40 7.02 -21.74
C SER A 2 -2.40 6.39 -20.36
N VAL A 3 -1.58 5.36 -20.16
CA VAL A 3 -1.44 4.72 -18.84
C VAL A 3 -0.84 5.68 -17.81
N GLU A 4 0.11 6.53 -18.21
CA GLU A 4 0.69 7.54 -17.30
C GLU A 4 -0.36 8.54 -16.83
N GLU A 5 -1.19 9.06 -17.74
CA GLU A 5 -2.30 9.95 -17.36
C GLU A 5 -3.30 9.25 -16.43
N GLN A 6 -3.57 7.95 -16.64
CA GLN A 6 -4.41 7.17 -15.72
C GLN A 6 -3.79 7.03 -14.33
N ILE A 7 -2.46 6.87 -14.23
CA ILE A 7 -1.77 6.77 -12.94
C ILE A 7 -1.86 8.09 -12.18
N GLU A 8 -1.62 9.22 -12.86
CA GLU A 8 -1.76 10.56 -12.27
C GLU A 8 -3.20 10.82 -11.80
N ASP A 9 -4.19 10.42 -12.59
CA ASP A 9 -5.60 10.54 -12.24
C ASP A 9 -5.97 9.70 -11.00
N VAL A 10 -5.49 8.46 -10.91
CA VAL A 10 -5.69 7.60 -9.73
C VAL A 10 -5.10 8.23 -8.48
N ILE A 11 -3.88 8.78 -8.57
CA ILE A 11 -3.22 9.46 -7.44
C ILE A 11 -4.07 10.64 -6.98
N ARG A 12 -4.52 11.50 -7.91
CA ARG A 12 -5.35 12.67 -7.59
C ARG A 12 -6.67 12.28 -6.93
N VAL A 13 -7.34 11.25 -7.44
CA VAL A 13 -8.57 10.73 -6.83
C VAL A 13 -8.32 10.21 -5.41
N TYR A 14 -7.20 9.50 -5.18
CA TYR A 14 -6.85 9.00 -3.86
C TYR A 14 -6.47 10.11 -2.86
N GLU A 15 -5.82 11.18 -3.33
CA GLU A 15 -5.59 12.38 -2.51
C GLU A 15 -6.92 13.01 -2.06
N GLU A 16 -7.92 13.08 -2.93
CA GLU A 16 -9.26 13.57 -2.58
C GLU A 16 -9.96 12.63 -1.58
N GLN A 17 -9.92 11.32 -1.82
CA GLN A 17 -10.55 10.30 -0.96
C GLN A 17 -9.92 10.21 0.45
N PHE A 18 -8.64 10.57 0.58
CA PHE A 18 -7.92 10.49 1.86
C PHE A 18 -8.62 11.29 2.98
N SER A 19 -9.22 12.43 2.63
CA SER A 19 -9.98 13.25 3.59
C SER A 19 -11.15 12.48 4.21
N LEU A 20 -11.89 11.71 3.41
CA LEU A 20 -13.02 10.90 3.86
C LEU A 20 -12.57 9.74 4.76
N ILE A 21 -11.44 9.12 4.42
CA ILE A 21 -10.83 8.08 5.28
C ILE A 21 -10.48 8.67 6.64
N LEU A 22 -9.82 9.83 6.65
CA LEU A 22 -9.42 10.49 7.90
C LEU A 22 -10.63 10.89 8.75
N GLU A 23 -11.69 11.40 8.13
CA GLU A 23 -12.95 11.71 8.82
C GLU A 23 -13.57 10.48 9.48
N ASP A 24 -13.65 9.33 8.78
CA ASP A 24 -14.17 8.09 9.38
C ASP A 24 -13.31 7.66 10.57
N LEU A 25 -11.97 7.67 10.43
CA LEU A 25 -11.06 7.27 11.51
C LEU A 25 -11.16 8.18 12.73
N LEU A 26 -11.28 9.49 12.54
CA LEU A 26 -11.42 10.46 13.64
C LEU A 26 -12.76 10.32 14.36
N SER A 27 -13.79 9.80 13.69
CA SER A 27 -15.10 9.53 14.30
C SER A 27 -15.13 8.27 15.18
N ARG A 28 -14.12 7.40 15.08
CA ARG A 28 -14.07 6.14 15.85
C ARG A 28 -13.67 6.37 17.31
N PRO A 29 -14.19 5.56 18.25
CA PRO A 29 -13.72 5.58 19.63
C PRO A 29 -12.22 5.27 19.73
N LYS A 30 -11.47 6.09 20.48
CA LYS A 30 -10.02 5.92 20.70
C LYS A 30 -9.66 4.87 21.75
N THR A 31 -10.57 3.92 22.01
CA THR A 31 -10.46 2.93 23.08
C THR A 31 -9.72 1.67 22.65
N THR A 32 -9.56 1.45 21.34
CA THR A 32 -8.86 0.29 20.77
C THR A 32 -7.99 0.72 19.58
N PRO A 33 -6.82 0.11 19.36
CA PRO A 33 -6.06 0.30 18.12
C PRO A 33 -6.90 -0.04 16.88
N ILE A 34 -6.72 0.72 15.81
CA ILE A 34 -7.40 0.51 14.52
C ILE A 34 -6.35 0.16 13.48
N LEU A 35 -6.59 -0.89 12.71
CA LEU A 35 -5.83 -1.20 11.50
C LEU A 35 -6.62 -0.69 10.29
N VAL A 36 -5.95 0.01 9.39
CA VAL A 36 -6.55 0.59 8.18
C VAL A 36 -5.78 0.05 6.97
N GLU A 37 -6.50 -0.44 5.98
CA GLU A 37 -5.94 -0.91 4.70
C GLU A 37 -6.74 -0.23 3.60
N GLU A 38 -6.08 0.57 2.76
CA GLU A 38 -6.67 1.14 1.56
C GLU A 38 -5.57 1.53 0.56
N ALA A 39 -5.88 1.49 -0.74
CA ALA A 39 -4.96 1.97 -1.78
C ALA A 39 -4.73 3.50 -1.72
N ALA A 40 -5.71 4.24 -1.17
CA ALA A 40 -5.66 5.69 -1.04
C ALA A 40 -4.79 6.17 0.15
N LEU A 41 -4.23 5.28 0.96
CA LEU A 41 -3.27 5.62 2.01
C LEU A 41 -1.89 5.93 1.40
N LEU A 42 -1.81 7.06 0.69
CA LEU A 42 -0.60 7.48 0.00
C LEU A 42 0.50 7.86 1.01
N PRO A 43 1.77 7.48 0.77
CA PRO A 43 2.86 7.71 1.71
C PRO A 43 3.00 9.16 2.18
N HIS A 44 2.89 10.12 1.26
CA HIS A 44 3.01 11.55 1.58
C HIS A 44 1.84 12.12 2.38
N MET A 45 0.66 11.50 2.31
CA MET A 45 -0.52 11.91 3.09
C MET A 45 -0.49 11.33 4.49
N VAL A 46 0.01 10.10 4.63
CA VAL A 46 0.08 9.39 5.91
C VAL A 46 1.29 9.83 6.74
N ALA A 47 2.45 10.07 6.12
CA ALA A 47 3.70 10.41 6.82
C ALA A 47 3.56 11.52 7.88
N PRO A 48 2.91 12.67 7.60
CA PRO A 48 2.74 13.74 8.59
C PRO A 48 1.90 13.34 9.81
N LEU A 49 1.13 12.26 9.72
CA LEU A 49 0.25 11.77 10.79
C LEU A 49 0.90 10.66 11.63
N LEU A 50 2.01 10.09 11.16
CA LEU A 50 2.71 9.02 11.87
C LEU A 50 3.53 9.58 13.02
N THR A 51 3.28 9.06 14.22
CA THR A 51 4.14 9.31 15.40
C THR A 51 5.32 8.34 15.50
N ASP A 52 5.28 7.25 14.74
CA ASP A 52 6.28 6.19 14.70
C ASP A 52 6.27 5.55 13.30
N LEU A 53 7.45 5.30 12.73
CA LEU A 53 7.59 4.63 11.43
C LEU A 53 7.02 3.20 11.47
N HIS A 54 7.04 2.56 12.64
CA HIS A 54 6.50 1.22 12.87
C HIS A 54 4.96 1.17 12.85
N HIS A 55 4.26 2.32 12.76
CA HIS A 55 2.80 2.36 12.68
C HIS A 55 2.26 2.21 11.25
N ALA A 56 3.11 2.08 10.23
CA ALA A 56 2.67 1.87 8.86
C ALA A 56 3.67 0.99 8.08
N ILE A 57 3.15 0.31 7.06
CA ILE A 57 3.93 -0.43 6.08
C ILE A 57 3.22 -0.38 4.72
N TRP A 58 3.97 -0.11 3.65
CA TRP A 58 3.47 -0.15 2.28
C TRP A 58 3.88 -1.46 1.61
N MET A 59 2.92 -2.36 1.42
CA MET A 59 3.12 -3.63 0.74
C MET A 59 2.73 -3.49 -0.73
N VAL A 60 3.70 -3.61 -1.64
CA VAL A 60 3.47 -3.42 -3.08
C VAL A 60 3.92 -4.65 -3.86
N PRO A 61 3.04 -5.29 -4.66
CA PRO A 61 3.43 -6.44 -5.46
C PRO A 61 4.37 -6.07 -6.61
N THR A 62 5.20 -7.00 -7.04
CA THR A 62 5.88 -6.87 -8.34
C THR A 62 4.85 -7.02 -9.47
N PRO A 63 5.10 -6.43 -10.66
CA PRO A 63 4.19 -6.56 -11.79
C PRO A 63 3.90 -8.02 -12.15
N GLU A 64 4.93 -8.87 -12.15
CA GLU A 64 4.83 -10.28 -12.50
C GLU A 64 3.93 -11.00 -11.50
N PHE A 65 4.19 -10.80 -10.20
CA PHE A 65 3.37 -11.38 -9.14
C PHE A 65 1.92 -10.90 -9.24
N GLN A 66 1.70 -9.60 -9.45
CA GLN A 66 0.37 -9.02 -9.58
C GLN A 66 -0.39 -9.63 -10.76
N ILE A 67 0.20 -9.70 -11.94
CA ILE A 67 -0.41 -10.25 -13.15
C ILE A 67 -0.78 -11.72 -12.96
N GLU A 68 0.15 -12.53 -12.44
CA GLU A 68 -0.07 -13.96 -12.21
C GLU A 68 -1.21 -14.24 -11.23
N HIS A 69 -1.35 -13.42 -10.19
CA HIS A 69 -2.39 -13.59 -9.19
C HIS A 69 -3.73 -13.00 -9.63
N TYR A 70 -3.72 -11.86 -10.34
CA TYR A 70 -4.95 -11.27 -10.86
C TYR A 70 -5.65 -12.20 -11.84
N LYS A 71 -4.91 -12.83 -12.77
CA LYS A 71 -5.45 -13.78 -13.76
C LYS A 71 -6.25 -14.94 -13.15
N LYS A 72 -6.03 -15.27 -11.87
CA LYS A 72 -6.69 -16.37 -11.17
C LYS A 72 -8.02 -15.96 -10.51
N ARG A 73 -8.36 -14.67 -10.49
CA ARG A 73 -9.55 -14.15 -9.80
C ARG A 73 -10.77 -14.23 -10.68
N GLU A 74 -11.76 -15.05 -10.33
CA GLU A 74 -12.95 -15.28 -11.17
C GLU A 74 -13.70 -14.00 -11.57
N TRP A 75 -13.76 -13.01 -10.68
CA TRP A 75 -14.50 -11.77 -10.92
C TRP A 75 -13.89 -10.88 -12.02
N ILE A 76 -12.60 -11.04 -12.36
CA ILE A 76 -11.99 -10.21 -13.41
C ILE A 76 -12.62 -10.49 -14.77
N HIS A 77 -13.01 -11.74 -15.02
CA HIS A 77 -13.57 -12.15 -16.31
C HIS A 77 -14.85 -11.38 -16.60
N ARG A 78 -15.72 -11.21 -15.59
CA ARG A 78 -16.96 -10.42 -15.72
C ARG A 78 -16.74 -8.95 -16.05
N ILE A 79 -15.60 -8.39 -15.67
CA ILE A 79 -15.23 -7.01 -16.01
C ILE A 79 -14.67 -6.97 -17.43
N LEU A 80 -13.75 -7.87 -17.74
CA LEU A 80 -13.06 -7.92 -19.03
C LEU A 80 -13.98 -8.28 -20.20
N ASP A 81 -15.00 -9.11 -19.96
CA ASP A 81 -16.01 -9.49 -20.97
C ASP A 81 -16.88 -8.30 -21.44
N GLN A 82 -16.79 -7.15 -20.79
CA GLN A 82 -17.49 -5.92 -21.18
C GLN A 82 -16.73 -5.12 -22.26
N TYR A 83 -15.51 -5.55 -22.62
CA TYR A 83 -14.64 -4.86 -23.57
C TYR A 83 -14.50 -5.67 -24.86
N ASP A 84 -14.36 -4.97 -25.99
CA ASP A 84 -14.19 -5.61 -27.31
C ASP A 84 -12.89 -6.43 -27.41
N ASP A 85 -11.84 -5.99 -26.70
CA ASP A 85 -10.57 -6.71 -26.56
C ASP A 85 -10.24 -6.90 -25.06
N PRO A 86 -10.67 -8.03 -24.46
CA PRO A 86 -10.39 -8.37 -23.07
C PRO A 86 -8.88 -8.45 -22.74
N GLY A 87 -8.06 -8.87 -23.72
CA GLY A 87 -6.62 -9.03 -23.55
C GLY A 87 -5.92 -7.68 -23.43
N LEU A 88 -6.25 -6.75 -24.32
CA LEU A 88 -5.76 -5.37 -24.27
C LEU A 88 -6.26 -4.64 -23.02
N ALA A 89 -7.55 -4.79 -22.67
CA ALA A 89 -8.12 -4.20 -21.46
C ALA A 89 -7.38 -4.68 -20.19
N PHE A 90 -7.12 -5.98 -20.08
CA PHE A 90 -6.35 -6.53 -18.97
C PHE A 90 -4.91 -6.04 -18.94
N SER A 91 -4.24 -5.99 -20.10
CA SER A 91 -2.86 -5.49 -20.20
C SER A 91 -2.75 -4.04 -19.71
N ASN A 92 -3.62 -3.15 -20.21
CA ASN A 92 -3.64 -1.74 -19.83
C ASN A 92 -3.95 -1.57 -18.34
N TRP A 93 -4.89 -2.36 -17.81
CA TRP A 93 -5.21 -2.34 -16.38
C TRP A 93 -4.00 -2.74 -15.53
N MET A 94 -3.33 -3.86 -15.85
CA MET A 94 -2.16 -4.29 -15.08
C MET A 94 -0.98 -3.33 -15.21
N GLU A 95 -0.80 -2.70 -16.37
CA GLU A 95 0.23 -1.68 -16.56
C GLU A 95 -0.04 -0.46 -15.67
N ARG A 96 -1.28 0.03 -15.63
CA ARG A 96 -1.70 1.12 -14.74
C ARG A 96 -1.49 0.77 -13.27
N ASP A 97 -2.04 -0.35 -12.81
CA ASP A 97 -2.01 -0.70 -11.38
C ASP A 97 -0.58 -0.97 -10.88
N SER A 98 0.24 -1.65 -11.70
CA SER A 98 1.64 -1.89 -11.36
C SER A 98 2.48 -0.60 -11.44
N GLY A 99 2.18 0.31 -12.36
CA GLY A 99 2.78 1.64 -12.44
C GLY A 99 2.45 2.51 -11.21
N PHE A 100 1.18 2.51 -10.79
CA PHE A 100 0.74 3.14 -9.54
C PHE A 100 1.50 2.56 -8.33
N GLY A 101 1.54 1.23 -8.19
CA GLY A 101 2.26 0.56 -7.11
C GLY A 101 3.75 0.93 -7.08
N LYS A 102 4.43 0.95 -8.24
CA LYS A 102 5.83 1.39 -8.36
C LYS A 102 6.02 2.81 -7.85
N ARG A 103 5.13 3.74 -8.22
CA ARG A 103 5.19 5.15 -7.80
C ARG A 103 4.96 5.32 -6.30
N VAL A 104 3.97 4.62 -5.73
CA VAL A 104 3.70 4.60 -4.28
C VAL A 104 4.91 4.11 -3.51
N ALA A 105 5.47 2.96 -3.87
CA ALA A 105 6.61 2.44 -3.15
C ALA A 105 7.87 3.30 -3.31
N LYS A 106 8.12 3.86 -4.50
CA LYS A 106 9.22 4.82 -4.69
C LYS A 106 9.03 6.04 -3.78
N GLN A 107 7.80 6.56 -3.65
CA GLN A 107 7.51 7.66 -2.74
C GLN A 107 7.77 7.27 -1.29
N ALA A 108 7.28 6.12 -0.83
CA ALA A 108 7.50 5.63 0.53
C ALA A 108 8.99 5.45 0.86
N GLU A 109 9.74 4.83 -0.06
CA GLU A 109 11.20 4.64 0.04
C GLU A 109 11.92 6.00 0.13
N LEU A 110 11.54 7.00 -0.68
CA LEU A 110 12.14 8.34 -0.67
C LEU A 110 11.96 9.09 0.65
N ILE A 111 10.89 8.82 1.39
CA ILE A 111 10.62 9.43 2.71
C ILE A 111 10.89 8.46 3.88
N ASN A 112 11.67 7.41 3.64
CA ASN A 112 12.14 6.44 4.63
C ASN A 112 11.01 5.72 5.40
N LEU A 113 9.89 5.44 4.74
CA LEU A 113 8.81 4.64 5.32
C LEU A 113 9.02 3.15 5.05
N ASN A 114 8.51 2.32 5.97
CA ASN A 114 8.57 0.88 5.84
C ASN A 114 7.84 0.44 4.57
N THR A 115 8.59 -0.19 3.66
CA THR A 115 8.08 -0.65 2.37
C THR A 115 8.46 -2.11 2.18
N MET A 116 7.54 -2.90 1.62
CA MET A 116 7.74 -4.31 1.34
C MET A 116 7.33 -4.59 -0.11
N ARG A 117 8.25 -5.19 -0.87
CA ARG A 117 7.94 -5.74 -2.20
C ARG A 117 7.41 -7.16 -2.05
N VAL A 118 6.30 -7.48 -2.72
CA VAL A 118 5.71 -8.82 -2.72
C VAL A 118 5.91 -9.46 -4.10
N ASP A 119 6.88 -10.36 -4.18
CA ASP A 119 7.30 -11.03 -5.43
C ASP A 119 6.93 -12.53 -5.47
N GLY A 120 6.38 -13.06 -4.37
CA GLY A 120 6.00 -14.46 -4.24
C GLY A 120 7.12 -15.39 -3.80
N ILE A 121 8.33 -14.88 -3.52
CA ILE A 121 9.44 -15.69 -2.99
C ILE A 121 9.12 -16.14 -1.56
N PHE A 122 8.54 -15.25 -0.77
CA PHE A 122 8.17 -15.55 0.61
C PHE A 122 6.80 -16.24 0.70
N THR A 123 6.77 -17.26 1.54
CA THR A 123 5.53 -17.90 1.97
C THR A 123 4.64 -16.92 2.72
N PHE A 124 3.35 -17.24 2.82
CA PHE A 124 2.41 -16.50 3.64
C PHE A 124 2.94 -16.23 5.07
N ASN A 125 3.49 -17.27 5.73
CA ASN A 125 3.98 -17.14 7.10
C ASN A 125 5.21 -16.23 7.22
N GLN A 126 6.07 -16.22 6.21
CA GLN A 126 7.22 -15.31 6.18
C GLN A 126 6.78 -13.86 5.98
N ASN A 127 5.83 -13.61 5.07
CA ASN A 127 5.23 -12.29 4.88
C ASN A 127 4.53 -11.80 6.15
N TYR A 128 3.73 -12.67 6.77
CA TYR A 128 3.05 -12.38 8.04
C TYR A 128 4.06 -11.98 9.13
N GLU A 129 5.13 -12.75 9.30
CA GLU A 129 6.13 -12.47 10.33
C GLU A 129 6.88 -11.15 10.07
N LEU A 130 7.15 -10.80 8.80
CA LEU A 130 7.74 -9.52 8.44
C LEU A 130 6.82 -8.36 8.83
N VAL A 131 5.56 -8.40 8.40
CA VAL A 131 4.56 -7.37 8.73
C VAL A 131 4.39 -7.26 10.24
N ARG A 132 4.28 -8.40 10.94
CA ARG A 132 4.15 -8.44 12.40
C ARG A 132 5.34 -7.79 13.11
N ARG A 133 6.57 -8.00 12.63
CA ARG A 133 7.78 -7.36 13.19
C ARG A 133 7.78 -5.86 12.97
N THR A 134 7.42 -5.41 11.76
CA THR A 134 7.33 -3.98 11.44
C THR A 134 6.46 -3.23 12.44
N PHE A 135 5.29 -3.78 12.82
CA PHE A 135 4.41 -3.18 13.82
C PHE A 135 4.85 -3.36 15.29
N HIS A 136 5.75 -4.31 15.60
CA HIS A 136 6.21 -4.57 16.98
C HIS A 136 7.52 -3.86 17.36
N GLU A 137 8.37 -3.50 16.41
CA GLU A 137 9.70 -2.92 16.68
C GLU A 137 9.67 -1.51 17.32
N SER A 138 8.49 -0.87 17.39
CA SER A 138 8.21 0.38 18.13
C SER A 138 8.73 0.38 19.58
N LYS A 139 8.83 -0.78 20.24
CA LYS A 139 9.19 -0.87 21.67
C LYS A 139 10.69 -0.89 22.00
N TYR A 140 11.60 -1.02 21.03
CA TYR A 140 13.02 -1.21 21.33
C TYR A 140 13.89 0.05 21.31
N ILE A 141 13.42 1.16 20.73
CA ILE A 141 14.21 2.40 20.67
C ILE A 141 14.08 3.26 21.94
N SER A 142 12.95 3.18 22.67
CA SER A 142 12.78 3.93 23.93
C SER A 142 13.63 3.37 25.09
N THR A 143 14.15 2.15 24.99
CA THR A 143 14.99 1.54 26.04
C THR A 143 16.48 1.91 25.89
N LEU A 144 16.92 2.38 24.73
CA LEU A 144 18.30 2.81 24.50
C LEU A 144 18.53 4.30 24.81
N ALA A 145 17.51 5.14 24.73
CA ALA A 145 17.60 6.56 25.09
C ALA A 145 17.78 6.81 26.61
N ASN A 146 17.34 5.87 27.46
CA ASN A 146 17.53 5.95 28.93
C ASN A 146 18.82 5.26 29.43
N LYS A 147 19.71 4.78 28.54
CA LYS A 147 21.01 4.19 28.92
C LYS A 147 22.22 5.06 28.61
N PHE A 148 22.01 6.22 27.98
CA PHE A 148 23.07 7.19 27.68
C PHE A 148 22.62 8.60 28.07
N THR A 149 22.35 8.79 29.35
CA THR A 149 22.44 10.09 30.01
C THR A 149 23.48 9.93 31.11
N PHE A 150 24.70 10.41 30.81
CA PHE A 150 25.69 10.74 31.83
C PHE A 150 25.45 12.18 32.29
#